data_AF-A0A950WK40-F1
#
_entry.id   AF-A0A950WK40-F1
#
_cell.length_a   1.000
_cell.length_b   1.000
_cell.length_c   1.000
_cell.angle_alpha   90.00
_cell.angle_beta   90.00
_cell.angle_gamma   90.00
#
_symmetry.space_group_name_H-M   'P 1'
#
loop_
_entity.id
_entity.type
_entity.pdbx_description
1 polymer ?
#
loop_
_entity_poly.entity_id
_entity_poly.type
_entity_poly.pdbx_seq_one_letter_code
_entity_poly.pdbx_strand_id
1 'polypeptide(L)'
;MNAAFAGKSTALFFVVLACAGCPNTRDVTTLQNVEKTPSNVLAGESVSCSAQSQVCVRTLEEHGAACLKMTEASTPAARATNRDCALHDFTAARAQMPPDAPPDMRLNAATGLAEALVIDRDNTPDPAKRARDMSQLDTLAGELRQMPGGAASGAYFAANNALKRVLTGVVPANTACGVLAGARSDLAQVSASGDLAQRISDLRGQIDTAMSPPLRSCA
;
A
#
# COMPACT_ATOMS: atom_id res chain seq x y z
N MET A 1 -29.98 -28.68 -70.28
CA MET A 1 -30.79 -27.51 -70.69
C MET A 1 -31.09 -26.69 -69.45
N ASN A 2 -30.58 -25.45 -69.40
CA ASN A 2 -31.00 -24.28 -68.59
C ASN A 2 -31.10 -24.46 -67.05
N ALA A 3 -30.66 -23.58 -66.15
CA ALA A 3 -30.22 -22.19 -66.17
C ALA A 3 -29.41 -21.97 -64.86
N ALA A 4 -28.30 -21.22 -64.87
CA ALA A 4 -28.20 -19.79 -64.49
C ALA A 4 -27.57 -19.55 -63.11
N PHE A 5 -26.44 -18.84 -63.16
CA PHE A 5 -25.72 -18.12 -62.11
C PHE A 5 -26.58 -17.06 -61.40
N ALA A 6 -26.38 -16.90 -60.09
CA ALA A 6 -26.33 -15.63 -59.33
C ALA A 6 -26.30 -16.02 -57.83
N GLY A 7 -25.23 -15.82 -57.08
CA GLY A 7 -24.64 -14.52 -56.78
C GLY A 7 -25.27 -13.97 -55.50
N LYS A 8 -24.52 -14.03 -54.38
CA LYS A 8 -24.46 -13.01 -53.31
C LYS A 8 -23.51 -13.47 -52.20
N SER A 9 -22.27 -13.00 -52.31
CA SER A 9 -21.31 -12.94 -51.21
C SER A 9 -21.82 -11.96 -50.16
N THR A 10 -22.34 -12.48 -49.05
CA THR A 10 -22.69 -11.64 -47.89
C THR A 10 -21.52 -11.69 -46.92
N ALA A 11 -20.59 -10.74 -47.09
CA ALA A 11 -19.56 -10.46 -46.11
C ALA A 11 -20.21 -9.95 -44.82
N LEU A 12 -20.18 -10.76 -43.77
CA LEU A 12 -20.62 -10.38 -42.44
C LEU A 12 -19.55 -9.47 -41.82
N PHE A 13 -19.75 -8.16 -41.94
CA PHE A 13 -19.03 -7.15 -41.19
C PHE A 13 -19.43 -7.26 -39.72
N PHE A 14 -18.65 -7.98 -38.91
CA PHE A 14 -18.67 -7.80 -37.46
C PHE A 14 -18.01 -6.46 -37.15
N VAL A 15 -18.84 -5.43 -37.01
CA VAL A 15 -18.43 -4.16 -36.41
C VAL A 15 -18.17 -4.45 -34.93
N VAL A 16 -16.92 -4.74 -34.59
CA VAL A 16 -16.43 -4.68 -33.21
C VAL A 16 -16.42 -3.19 -32.84
N LEU A 17 -17.51 -2.71 -32.23
CA LEU A 17 -17.52 -1.43 -31.52
C LEU A 17 -16.52 -1.57 -30.36
N ALA A 18 -15.27 -1.19 -30.63
CA ALA A 18 -14.31 -0.89 -29.59
C ALA A 18 -14.77 0.40 -28.89
N CYS A 19 -15.65 0.27 -27.90
CA CYS A 19 -15.80 1.29 -26.88
C CYS A 19 -14.50 1.33 -26.07
N ALA A 20 -13.50 2.02 -26.60
CA ALA A 20 -12.42 2.55 -25.80
C ALA A 20 -13.07 3.39 -24.71
N GLY A 21 -12.90 2.95 -23.45
CA GLY A 21 -13.50 3.58 -22.28
C GLY A 21 -13.01 5.02 -22.14
N CYS A 22 -13.75 5.97 -22.70
CA CYS A 22 -13.59 7.36 -22.35
C CYS A 22 -13.91 7.51 -20.86
N PRO A 23 -13.02 8.09 -20.04
CA PRO A 23 -13.31 8.34 -18.64
C PRO A 23 -14.57 9.19 -18.53
N ASN A 24 -15.53 8.75 -17.72
CA ASN A 24 -16.77 9.46 -17.49
C ASN A 24 -16.44 10.81 -16.84
N THR A 25 -16.94 11.92 -17.40
CA THR A 25 -16.66 13.29 -16.92
C THR A 25 -17.02 13.50 -15.45
N ARG A 26 -17.99 12.74 -14.93
CA ARG A 26 -18.32 12.71 -13.49
C ARG A 26 -17.16 12.19 -12.65
N ASP A 27 -16.50 11.12 -13.07
CA ASP A 27 -15.44 10.47 -12.31
C ASP A 27 -14.20 11.39 -12.22
N VAL A 28 -13.86 12.05 -13.33
CA VAL A 28 -12.77 13.05 -13.37
C VAL A 28 -13.06 14.23 -12.44
N THR A 29 -14.31 14.72 -12.42
CA THR A 29 -14.70 15.85 -11.55
C THR A 29 -14.66 15.46 -10.07
N THR A 30 -15.11 14.25 -9.73
CA THR A 30 -15.02 13.71 -8.37
C THR A 30 -13.57 13.64 -7.90
N LEU A 31 -12.66 13.12 -8.73
CA LEU A 31 -11.25 13.03 -8.39
C LEU A 31 -10.62 14.41 -8.17
N GLN A 32 -10.89 15.38 -9.05
CA GLN A 32 -10.38 16.74 -8.90
C GLN A 32 -10.90 17.44 -7.64
N ASN A 33 -12.12 17.12 -7.20
CA ASN A 33 -12.65 17.65 -5.96
C ASN A 33 -11.92 17.04 -4.76
N VAL A 34 -11.71 15.72 -4.75
CA VAL A 34 -10.99 15.01 -3.70
C VAL A 34 -9.56 15.54 -3.52
N GLU A 35 -8.82 15.74 -4.62
CA GLU A 35 -7.45 16.27 -4.60
C GLU A 35 -7.34 17.70 -4.02
N LYS A 36 -8.41 18.49 -4.12
CA LYS A 36 -8.46 19.87 -3.62
C LYS A 36 -9.00 19.97 -2.20
N THR A 37 -9.64 18.91 -1.70
CA THR A 37 -10.21 18.90 -0.35
C THR A 37 -9.09 18.78 0.70
N PRO A 38 -9.05 19.65 1.72
CA PRO A 38 -8.10 19.52 2.82
C PRO A 38 -8.21 18.15 3.49
N SER A 39 -7.08 17.53 3.83
CA SER A 39 -7.06 16.15 4.34
C SER A 39 -7.91 15.92 5.60
N ASN A 40 -8.04 16.92 6.48
CA ASN A 40 -8.90 16.83 7.66
C ASN A 40 -10.40 16.82 7.33
N VAL A 41 -10.79 17.42 6.21
CA VAL A 41 -12.16 17.40 5.70
C VAL A 41 -12.41 16.08 4.98
N LEU A 42 -11.49 15.70 4.08
CA LEU A 42 -11.60 14.48 3.29
C LEU A 42 -11.69 13.23 4.19
N ALA A 43 -10.85 13.12 5.22
CA ALA A 43 -10.89 11.99 6.17
C ALA A 43 -12.20 11.87 6.97
N GLY A 44 -13.03 12.92 6.99
CA GLY A 44 -14.35 12.91 7.62
C GLY A 44 -15.49 12.54 6.66
N GLU A 45 -15.21 12.33 5.38
CA GLU A 45 -16.20 12.00 4.37
C GLU A 45 -16.35 10.48 4.18
N SER A 46 -17.51 10.04 3.68
CA SER A 46 -17.67 8.67 3.24
C SER A 46 -17.33 8.56 1.75
N VAL A 47 -16.22 7.89 1.44
CA VAL A 47 -15.90 7.51 0.06
C VAL A 47 -16.44 6.11 -0.20
N SER A 48 -17.36 5.99 -1.17
CA SER A 48 -17.84 4.69 -1.64
C SER A 48 -17.55 4.55 -3.12
N CYS A 49 -16.63 3.65 -3.45
CA CYS A 49 -16.36 3.28 -4.82
C CYS A 49 -16.01 1.79 -4.90
N SER A 50 -16.65 1.09 -5.84
CA SER A 50 -16.56 -0.36 -6.00
C SER A 50 -16.30 -0.80 -7.45
N ALA A 51 -16.01 0.16 -8.33
CA ALA A 51 -15.69 -0.12 -9.72
C ALA A 51 -14.20 -0.47 -9.86
N GLN A 52 -13.87 -1.47 -10.68
CA GLN A 52 -12.49 -1.72 -11.09
C GLN A 52 -12.04 -0.67 -12.11
N SER A 53 -11.69 0.52 -11.64
CA SER A 53 -11.26 1.64 -12.48
C SER A 53 -10.15 2.44 -11.83
N GLN A 54 -9.29 3.03 -12.66
CA GLN A 54 -8.18 3.87 -12.18
C GLN A 54 -8.66 5.05 -11.33
N VAL A 55 -9.81 5.63 -11.69
CA VAL A 55 -10.40 6.73 -10.91
C VAL A 55 -10.82 6.26 -9.51
N CYS A 56 -11.46 5.10 -9.44
CA CYS A 56 -11.90 4.52 -8.17
C CYS A 56 -10.72 4.28 -7.23
N VAL A 57 -9.66 3.66 -7.74
CA VAL A 57 -8.43 3.40 -7.00
C VAL A 57 -7.83 4.71 -6.49
N ARG A 58 -7.68 5.71 -7.36
CA ARG A 58 -7.07 6.97 -6.98
C ARG A 58 -7.90 7.72 -5.93
N THR A 59 -9.22 7.70 -6.04
CA THR A 59 -10.11 8.27 -5.02
C THR A 59 -9.93 7.59 -3.66
N LEU A 60 -9.84 6.27 -3.64
CA LEU A 60 -9.57 5.50 -2.41
C LEU A 60 -8.15 5.78 -1.88
N GLU A 61 -7.14 5.90 -2.73
CA GLU A 61 -5.77 6.24 -2.32
C GLU A 61 -5.69 7.63 -1.66
N GLU A 62 -6.33 8.65 -2.25
CA GLU A 62 -6.33 10.01 -1.71
C GLU A 62 -7.07 10.07 -0.36
N HIS A 63 -8.22 9.39 -0.24
CA HIS A 63 -8.95 9.32 1.02
C HIS A 63 -8.19 8.52 2.08
N GLY A 64 -7.62 7.37 1.72
CA GLY A 64 -6.73 6.59 2.58
C GLY A 64 -5.51 7.41 3.06
N ALA A 65 -4.88 8.18 2.18
CA ALA A 65 -3.77 9.07 2.52
C ALA A 65 -4.19 10.22 3.44
N ALA A 66 -5.39 10.77 3.24
CA ALA A 66 -5.96 11.75 4.15
C ALA A 66 -6.20 11.15 5.55
N CYS A 67 -6.78 9.96 5.63
CA CYS A 67 -6.95 9.23 6.88
C CYS A 67 -5.61 8.91 7.55
N LEU A 68 -4.57 8.50 6.80
CA LEU A 68 -3.21 8.28 7.32
C LEU A 68 -2.64 9.54 7.99
N LYS A 69 -2.78 10.71 7.37
CA LYS A 69 -2.31 11.98 7.96
C LYS A 69 -3.01 12.32 9.29
N MET A 70 -4.19 11.75 9.52
CA MET A 70 -5.03 12.01 10.68
C MET A 70 -4.95 10.90 11.74
N THR A 71 -4.04 9.91 11.62
CA THR A 71 -3.91 8.81 12.60
C THR A 71 -3.40 9.24 13.97
N GLU A 72 -2.88 10.47 14.09
CA GLU A 72 -2.52 11.12 15.36
C GLU A 72 -3.46 12.28 15.72
N ALA A 73 -4.74 12.16 15.36
CA ALA A 73 -5.81 13.06 15.79
C ALA A 73 -5.89 13.24 17.33
N SER A 74 -6.58 14.30 17.75
CA SER A 74 -6.60 14.76 19.15
C SER A 74 -7.24 13.80 20.16
N THR A 75 -8.09 12.86 19.73
CA THR A 75 -8.76 11.90 20.63
C THR A 75 -8.40 10.45 20.27
N PRO A 76 -8.29 9.54 21.26
CA PRO A 76 -8.03 8.12 20.99
C PRO A 76 -9.05 7.48 20.04
N ALA A 77 -10.34 7.82 20.16
CA ALA A 77 -11.39 7.30 19.29
C ALA A 77 -11.19 7.75 17.84
N ALA A 78 -10.92 9.04 17.59
CA ALA A 78 -10.64 9.55 16.25
C ALA A 78 -9.38 8.92 15.65
N ARG A 79 -8.34 8.69 16.46
CA ARG A 79 -7.13 7.97 16.01
C ARG A 79 -7.46 6.55 15.55
N ALA A 80 -8.25 5.81 16.31
CA ALA A 80 -8.69 4.47 15.90
C ALA A 80 -9.49 4.50 14.59
N THR A 81 -10.48 5.39 14.49
CA THR A 81 -11.30 5.56 13.26
C THR A 81 -10.45 5.90 12.03
N ASN A 82 -9.49 6.81 12.14
CA ASN A 82 -8.64 7.19 11.02
C ASN A 82 -7.68 6.06 10.60
N ARG A 83 -7.22 5.24 11.55
CA ARG A 83 -6.40 4.05 11.26
C ARG A 83 -7.21 3.00 10.51
N ASP A 84 -8.43 2.73 10.97
CA ASP A 84 -9.35 1.79 10.31
C ASP A 84 -9.72 2.29 8.90
N CYS A 85 -9.99 3.59 8.75
CA CYS A 85 -10.23 4.22 7.46
C CYS A 85 -9.07 4.00 6.47
N ALA A 86 -7.84 4.34 6.88
CA ALA A 86 -6.66 4.17 6.03
C ALA A 86 -6.46 2.71 5.59
N LEU A 87 -6.58 1.77 6.54
CA LEU A 87 -6.43 0.35 6.23
C LEU A 87 -7.52 -0.14 5.26
N HIS A 88 -8.77 0.22 5.51
CA HIS A 88 -9.90 -0.13 4.66
C HIS A 88 -9.68 0.38 3.23
N ASP A 89 -9.32 1.64 3.08
CA ASP A 89 -9.26 2.29 1.77
C ASP A 89 -8.08 1.83 0.92
N PHE A 90 -6.89 1.66 1.50
CA PHE A 90 -5.78 1.08 0.74
C PHE A 90 -6.03 -0.41 0.41
N THR A 91 -6.73 -1.14 1.27
CA THR A 91 -7.16 -2.51 0.95
C THR A 91 -8.13 -2.52 -0.22
N ALA A 92 -9.13 -1.64 -0.20
CA ALA A 92 -10.10 -1.49 -1.28
C ALA A 92 -9.44 -1.01 -2.58
N ALA A 93 -8.52 -0.04 -2.52
CA ALA A 93 -7.77 0.45 -3.67
C ALA A 93 -7.02 -0.69 -4.37
N ARG A 94 -6.36 -1.58 -3.61
CA ARG A 94 -5.71 -2.77 -4.17
C ARG A 94 -6.71 -3.75 -4.78
N ALA A 95 -7.85 -3.98 -4.13
CA ALA A 95 -8.87 -4.89 -4.62
C ALA A 95 -9.57 -4.40 -5.91
N GLN A 96 -9.69 -3.09 -6.08
CA GLN A 96 -10.29 -2.46 -7.26
C GLN A 96 -9.28 -2.12 -8.36
N MET A 97 -8.00 -2.49 -8.19
CA MET A 97 -6.93 -2.18 -9.14
C MET A 97 -7.17 -2.85 -10.50
N PRO A 98 -7.40 -2.09 -11.60
CA PRO A 98 -7.59 -2.72 -12.91
C PRO A 98 -6.27 -3.31 -13.45
N PRO A 99 -6.32 -4.31 -14.36
CA PRO A 99 -5.12 -4.96 -14.90
C PRO A 99 -4.17 -4.01 -15.66
N ASP A 100 -4.68 -2.92 -16.21
CA ASP A 100 -3.93 -1.91 -16.96
C ASP A 100 -3.49 -0.71 -16.10
N ALA A 101 -3.72 -0.75 -14.78
CA ALA A 101 -3.29 0.32 -13.88
C ALA A 101 -1.78 0.57 -13.97
N PRO A 102 -1.35 1.84 -14.00
CA PRO A 102 0.05 2.19 -14.18
C PRO A 102 0.88 1.76 -12.95
N PRO A 103 2.21 1.53 -13.12
CA PRO A 103 3.06 1.00 -12.05
C PRO A 103 3.10 1.86 -10.78
N ASP A 104 3.02 3.18 -10.93
CA ASP A 104 3.02 4.15 -9.82
C ASP A 104 1.75 4.04 -8.96
N MET A 105 0.58 3.88 -9.57
CA MET A 105 -0.68 3.63 -8.85
C MET A 105 -0.60 2.31 -8.06
N ARG A 106 -0.08 1.24 -8.67
CA ARG A 106 0.13 -0.04 -7.96
C ARG A 106 1.07 0.11 -6.77
N LEU A 107 2.17 0.85 -6.97
CA LEU A 107 3.17 1.12 -5.94
C LEU A 107 2.59 1.98 -4.81
N ASN A 108 1.79 3.00 -5.12
CA ASN A 108 1.16 3.89 -4.14
C ASN A 108 0.15 3.13 -3.26
N ALA A 109 -0.79 2.39 -3.86
CA ALA A 109 -1.72 1.55 -3.09
C ALA A 109 -1.01 0.54 -2.20
N ALA A 110 0.04 -0.13 -2.71
CA ALA A 110 0.83 -1.09 -1.95
C ALA A 110 1.62 -0.43 -0.80
N THR A 111 2.22 0.74 -1.05
CA THR A 111 2.97 1.47 -0.03
C THR A 111 2.04 2.00 1.05
N GLY A 112 0.91 2.62 0.68
CA GLY A 112 -0.10 3.11 1.62
C GLY A 112 -0.70 2.00 2.48
N LEU A 113 -0.98 0.83 1.90
CA LEU A 113 -1.41 -0.34 2.67
C LEU A 113 -0.35 -0.79 3.67
N ALA A 114 0.92 -0.79 3.28
CA ALA A 114 2.01 -1.16 4.19
C ALA A 114 2.15 -0.16 5.35
N GLU A 115 1.97 1.13 5.10
CA GLU A 115 1.95 2.15 6.15
C GLU A 115 0.76 1.97 7.11
N ALA A 116 -0.44 1.75 6.57
CA ALA A 116 -1.63 1.49 7.38
C ALA A 116 -1.45 0.26 8.27
N LEU A 117 -0.92 -0.84 7.72
CA LEU A 117 -0.62 -2.06 8.48
C LEU A 117 0.45 -1.85 9.56
N VAL A 118 1.49 -1.05 9.30
CA VAL A 118 2.50 -0.69 10.31
C VAL A 118 1.86 0.04 11.48
N ILE A 119 1.03 1.05 11.19
CA ILE A 119 0.37 1.86 12.21
C ILE A 119 -0.59 1.00 13.03
N ASP A 120 -1.39 0.18 12.36
CA ASP A 120 -2.38 -0.67 12.99
C ASP A 120 -1.74 -1.77 13.86
N ARG A 121 -0.69 -2.44 13.36
CA ARG A 121 0.14 -3.39 14.13
C ARG A 121 0.70 -2.77 15.40
N ASP A 122 1.21 -1.54 15.30
CA ASP A 122 1.87 -0.85 16.42
C ASP A 122 0.87 -0.34 17.47
N ASN A 123 -0.40 -0.22 17.11
CA ASN A 123 -1.44 0.35 17.98
C ASN A 123 -2.51 -0.64 18.44
N THR A 124 -2.59 -1.83 17.84
CA THR A 124 -3.57 -2.84 18.26
C THR A 124 -3.17 -3.48 19.59
N PRO A 125 -4.10 -3.61 20.56
CA PRO A 125 -3.85 -4.38 21.78
C PRO A 125 -3.92 -5.90 21.53
N ASP A 126 -4.60 -6.34 20.47
CA ASP A 126 -4.82 -7.77 20.17
C ASP A 126 -3.55 -8.42 19.58
N PRO A 127 -2.90 -9.37 20.28
CA PRO A 127 -1.71 -10.06 19.79
C PRO A 127 -1.96 -10.87 18.52
N ALA A 128 -3.15 -11.48 18.36
CA ALA A 128 -3.49 -12.27 17.19
C ALA A 128 -3.63 -11.37 15.95
N LYS A 129 -4.25 -10.20 16.13
CA LYS A 129 -4.32 -9.19 15.08
C LYS A 129 -2.93 -8.67 14.71
N ARG A 130 -2.10 -8.30 15.70
CA ARG A 130 -0.71 -7.87 15.47
C ARG A 130 0.07 -8.90 14.65
N ALA A 131 -0.08 -10.19 14.95
CA ALA A 131 0.58 -11.26 14.21
C ALA A 131 0.08 -11.37 12.76
N ARG A 132 -1.23 -11.19 12.50
CA ARG A 132 -1.78 -11.13 11.14
C ARG A 132 -1.22 -9.94 10.35
N ASP A 133 -1.22 -8.75 10.94
CA ASP A 133 -0.72 -7.53 10.30
C ASP A 133 0.79 -7.67 9.98
N MET A 134 1.57 -8.26 10.89
CA MET A 134 2.98 -8.62 10.64
C MET A 134 3.14 -9.59 9.46
N SER A 135 2.29 -10.61 9.33
CA SER A 135 2.36 -11.57 8.23
C SER A 135 1.98 -10.93 6.88
N GLN A 136 0.98 -10.05 6.88
CA GLN A 136 0.59 -9.30 5.68
C GLN A 136 1.70 -8.34 5.25
N LEU A 137 2.36 -7.67 6.20
CA LEU A 137 3.52 -6.83 5.94
C LEU A 137 4.68 -7.57 5.29
N ASP A 138 4.97 -8.83 5.67
CA ASP A 138 6.03 -9.59 5.00
C ASP A 138 5.71 -9.85 3.53
N THR A 139 4.47 -10.25 3.26
CA THR A 139 4.00 -10.52 1.89
C THR A 139 4.11 -9.25 1.07
N LEU A 140 3.58 -8.13 1.60
CA LEU A 140 3.56 -6.85 0.94
C LEU A 140 4.95 -6.25 0.74
N ALA A 141 5.86 -6.41 1.70
CA ALA A 141 7.24 -6.00 1.57
C ALA A 141 7.96 -6.77 0.45
N GLY A 142 7.70 -8.09 0.34
CA GLY A 142 8.17 -8.92 -0.77
C GLY A 142 7.65 -8.44 -2.12
N GLU A 143 6.34 -8.17 -2.21
CA GLU A 143 5.70 -7.62 -3.41
C GLU A 143 6.29 -6.26 -3.80
N LEU A 144 6.41 -5.34 -2.85
CA LEU A 144 6.98 -4.00 -3.06
C LEU A 144 8.40 -4.08 -3.62
N ARG A 145 9.23 -5.02 -3.16
CA ARG A 145 10.59 -5.19 -3.71
C ARG A 145 10.60 -5.55 -5.19
N GLN A 146 9.57 -6.23 -5.68
CA GLN A 146 9.44 -6.63 -7.09
C GLN A 146 8.76 -5.56 -7.95
N MET A 147 8.13 -4.55 -7.33
CA MET A 147 7.50 -3.45 -8.06
C MET A 147 8.55 -2.47 -8.59
N PRO A 148 8.38 -1.92 -9.81
CA PRO A 148 9.20 -0.83 -10.31
C PRO A 148 9.20 0.34 -9.30
N GLY A 149 10.39 0.74 -8.83
CA GLY A 149 10.55 1.81 -7.84
C GLY A 149 10.26 1.41 -6.38
N GLY A 150 9.79 0.19 -6.10
CA GLY A 150 9.39 -0.25 -4.76
C GLY A 150 10.47 -0.91 -3.90
N ALA A 151 11.67 -1.15 -4.45
CA ALA A 151 12.77 -1.84 -3.76
C ALA A 151 13.10 -1.25 -2.37
N ALA A 152 13.25 0.07 -2.29
CA ALA A 152 13.57 0.75 -1.03
C ALA A 152 12.42 0.69 -0.02
N SER A 153 11.17 0.87 -0.46
CA SER A 153 9.98 0.74 0.40
C SER A 153 9.85 -0.69 0.94
N GLY A 154 10.03 -1.70 0.07
CA GLY A 154 9.99 -3.10 0.48
C GLY A 154 11.07 -3.46 1.52
N ALA A 155 12.31 -2.99 1.33
CA ALA A 155 13.37 -3.15 2.33
C ALA A 155 13.04 -2.44 3.64
N TYR A 156 12.51 -1.21 3.58
CA TYR A 156 12.08 -0.46 4.75
C TYR A 156 11.02 -1.22 5.57
N PHE A 157 9.94 -1.68 4.95
CA PHE A 157 8.86 -2.37 5.67
C PHE A 157 9.32 -3.73 6.20
N ALA A 158 10.12 -4.49 5.45
CA ALA A 158 10.68 -5.74 5.92
C ALA A 158 11.56 -5.55 7.17
N ALA A 159 12.48 -4.57 7.14
CA ALA A 159 13.36 -4.27 8.26
C ALA A 159 12.59 -3.73 9.47
N ASN A 160 11.57 -2.88 9.24
CA ASN A 160 10.69 -2.39 10.30
C ASN A 160 9.94 -3.54 10.99
N ASN A 161 9.43 -4.49 10.21
CA ASN A 161 8.74 -5.67 10.72
C ASN A 161 9.67 -6.60 11.50
N ALA A 162 10.90 -6.80 11.01
CA ALA A 162 11.93 -7.57 11.70
C ALA A 162 12.28 -6.96 13.07
N LEU A 163 12.50 -5.63 13.12
CA LEU A 163 12.73 -4.92 14.37
C LEU A 163 11.58 -5.12 15.35
N LYS A 164 10.33 -4.93 14.90
CA LYS A 164 9.17 -5.08 15.80
C LYS A 164 9.01 -6.49 16.33
N ARG A 165 9.22 -7.53 15.53
CA ARG A 165 9.19 -8.92 16.01
C ARG A 165 10.24 -9.21 17.08
N VAL A 166 11.42 -8.60 16.97
CA VAL A 166 12.45 -8.70 18.01
C VAL A 166 12.04 -7.97 19.28
N LEU A 167 11.45 -6.77 19.15
CA LEU A 167 11.01 -5.97 20.30
C LEU A 167 9.78 -6.58 21.01
N THR A 168 8.90 -7.24 20.28
CA THR A 168 7.71 -7.92 20.85
C THR A 168 7.99 -9.37 21.30
N GLY A 169 9.24 -9.85 21.17
CA GLY A 169 9.64 -11.19 21.61
C GLY A 169 9.14 -12.33 20.71
N VAL A 170 8.62 -12.04 19.52
CA VAL A 170 8.26 -13.05 18.51
C VAL A 170 9.50 -13.78 18.00
N VAL A 171 10.63 -13.06 17.89
CA VAL A 171 11.94 -13.66 17.57
C VAL A 171 12.62 -14.14 18.86
N PRO A 172 13.03 -15.42 18.94
CA PRO A 172 13.80 -15.93 20.07
C PRO A 172 15.08 -15.13 20.32
N ALA A 173 15.40 -14.88 21.60
CA ALA A 173 16.50 -13.99 21.99
C ALA A 173 17.86 -14.37 21.39
N ASN A 174 18.15 -15.67 21.25
CA ASN A 174 19.39 -16.17 20.64
C ASN A 174 19.50 -15.91 19.13
N THR A 175 18.39 -15.63 18.45
CA THR A 175 18.35 -15.33 17.00
C THR A 175 18.15 -13.84 16.71
N ALA A 176 17.78 -13.05 17.71
CA ALA A 176 17.45 -11.63 17.58
C ALA A 176 18.58 -10.81 16.93
N CYS A 177 19.83 -11.01 17.35
CA CYS A 177 20.97 -10.29 16.79
C CYS A 177 21.19 -10.59 15.29
N GLY A 178 21.04 -11.84 14.87
CA GLY A 178 21.16 -12.22 13.46
C GLY A 178 20.05 -11.60 12.60
N VAL A 179 18.81 -11.59 13.12
CA VAL A 179 17.67 -10.95 12.43
C VAL A 179 17.88 -9.44 12.28
N LEU A 180 18.31 -8.75 13.36
CA LEU A 180 18.57 -7.32 13.32
C LEU A 180 19.75 -6.96 12.40
N ALA A 181 20.84 -7.74 12.43
CA ALA A 181 21.97 -7.56 11.52
C ALA A 181 21.57 -7.76 10.05
N GLY A 182 20.74 -8.77 9.76
CA GLY A 182 20.19 -8.99 8.43
C GLY A 182 19.33 -7.81 7.96
N ALA A 183 18.43 -7.31 8.81
CA ALA A 183 17.62 -6.13 8.52
C ALA A 183 18.49 -4.87 8.28
N ARG A 184 19.55 -4.69 9.08
CA ARG A 184 20.50 -3.58 8.94
C ARG A 184 21.27 -3.63 7.62
N SER A 185 21.69 -4.82 7.22
CA SER A 185 22.40 -5.06 5.97
C SER A 185 21.51 -4.82 4.75
N ASP A 186 20.27 -5.33 4.78
CA ASP A 186 19.28 -5.13 3.72
C ASP A 186 18.98 -3.64 3.50
N LEU A 187 18.80 -2.89 4.60
CA LEU A 187 18.65 -1.43 4.50
C LEU A 187 19.88 -0.75 3.89
N ALA A 188 21.10 -1.24 4.11
CA ALA A 188 22.32 -0.63 3.58
C ALA A 188 22.46 -0.77 2.06
N GLN A 189 21.78 -1.74 1.44
CA GLN A 189 21.85 -2.02 0.00
C GLN A 189 20.89 -1.16 -0.83
N VAL A 190 19.92 -0.50 -0.19
CA VAL A 190 18.92 0.32 -0.88
C VAL A 190 19.25 1.81 -0.83
N SER A 191 18.97 2.49 -1.93
CA SER A 191 19.01 3.95 -2.04
C SER A 191 17.60 4.51 -2.15
N ALA A 192 17.31 5.57 -1.39
CA ALA A 192 16.03 6.28 -1.41
C ALA A 192 16.29 7.78 -1.39
N SER A 193 15.27 8.57 -1.72
CA SER A 193 15.28 10.03 -1.66
C SER A 193 14.13 10.57 -0.80
N GLY A 194 14.21 11.83 -0.39
CA GLY A 194 13.16 12.50 0.38
C GLY A 194 12.87 11.83 1.72
N ASP A 195 11.60 11.83 2.11
CA ASP A 195 11.15 11.34 3.42
C ASP A 195 11.48 9.86 3.66
N LEU A 196 11.48 9.03 2.62
CA LEU A 196 11.83 7.62 2.74
C LEU A 196 13.32 7.43 3.12
N ALA A 197 14.21 8.28 2.60
CA ALA A 197 15.63 8.24 2.97
C ALA A 197 15.83 8.54 4.47
N GLN A 198 15.11 9.54 4.98
CA GLN A 198 15.13 9.89 6.40
C GLN A 198 14.58 8.72 7.25
N ARG A 199 13.43 8.16 6.88
CA ARG A 199 12.83 7.02 7.60
C ARG A 199 13.73 5.79 7.62
N ILE A 200 14.44 5.51 6.52
CA ILE A 200 15.44 4.44 6.46
C ILE A 200 16.61 4.74 7.41
N SER A 201 17.09 5.98 7.44
CA SER A 201 18.15 6.40 8.37
C SER A 201 17.73 6.23 9.83
N ASP A 202 16.53 6.68 10.19
CA ASP A 202 16.00 6.55 11.54
C ASP A 202 15.82 5.08 11.93
N LEU A 203 15.32 4.24 11.01
CA LEU A 203 15.15 2.81 11.24
C LEU A 203 16.50 2.11 11.44
N ARG A 204 17.54 2.48 10.69
CA ARG A 204 18.91 1.98 10.92
C ARG A 204 19.36 2.32 12.35
N GLY A 205 19.16 3.56 12.80
CA GLY A 205 19.49 3.96 14.17
C GLY A 205 18.70 3.20 15.25
N GLN A 206 17.41 2.92 15.01
CA GLN A 206 16.59 2.10 15.92
C GLN A 206 17.08 0.65 15.99
N ILE A 207 17.49 0.07 14.85
CA ILE A 207 18.08 -1.26 14.81
C ILE A 207 19.41 -1.28 15.57
N ASP A 208 20.29 -0.30 15.31
CA ASP A 208 21.59 -0.18 15.98
C ASP A 208 21.42 -0.03 17.52
N THR A 209 20.40 0.71 17.95
CA THR A 209 20.01 0.84 19.38
C THR A 209 19.54 -0.50 19.95
N ALA A 210 18.68 -1.23 19.23
CA ALA A 210 18.17 -2.53 19.66
C ALA A 210 19.24 -3.63 19.73
N MET A 211 20.36 -3.44 19.02
CA MET A 211 21.54 -4.31 19.07
C MET A 211 22.53 -3.96 20.19
N SER A 212 22.35 -2.81 20.86
CA SER A 212 23.28 -2.26 21.86
C SER A 212 22.78 -2.41 23.31
N PRO A 213 23.68 -2.50 24.32
CA PRO A 213 23.30 -2.52 25.72
C PRO A 213 22.52 -1.26 26.13
N PRO A 214 21.54 -1.34 27.05
CA PRO A 214 21.16 -2.51 27.85
C PRO A 214 20.15 -3.44 27.16
N LEU A 215 19.66 -3.09 25.97
CA LEU A 215 18.59 -3.86 25.31
C LEU A 215 19.08 -5.24 24.90
N ARG A 216 20.23 -5.31 24.20
CA ARG A 216 20.91 -6.57 23.81
C ARG A 216 22.41 -6.28 23.63
N SER A 217 23.27 -7.27 23.83
CA SER A 217 24.68 -7.16 23.46
C SER A 217 24.95 -8.05 22.25
N CYS A 218 24.77 -7.51 21.05
CA CYS A 218 25.12 -8.19 19.82
C CYS A 218 26.62 -7.93 19.54
N ALA A 219 27.48 -8.82 20.05
CA ALA A 219 28.92 -8.79 19.82
C ALA A 219 29.29 -9.28 18.41
#